data_AF-A0A2V6RM05-F1
#
_entry.id   AF-A0A2V6RM05-F1
#
_cell.length_a   1.000
_cell.length_b   1.000
_cell.length_c   1.000
_cell.angle_alpha   90.00
_cell.angle_beta   90.00
_cell.angle_gamma   90.00
#
_symmetry.space_group_name_H-M   'P 1'
#
loop_
_entity.id
_entity.type
_entity.pdbx_description
1 polymer ?
#
loop_
_entity_poly.entity_id
_entity_poly.type
_entity_poly.pdbx_seq_one_letter_code
_entity_poly.pdbx_strand_id
1 'polypeptide(L)'
;PLFGKYATEKKIGIGVISHCNTVVEPPEHVARLIRRALEYIPPERLVVTTDCGFGREGLSRRIAYYKCVALVEGTNIVRRELGVPEARVRAADPRLWFASGAD
;
A
#
# COMPACT_ATOMS: atom_id res chain seq x y z
N PRO A 1 5.14 19.44 -7.41
CA PRO A 1 5.24 18.02 -7.87
C PRO A 1 4.78 17.94 -9.34
N LEU A 2 5.21 16.93 -10.11
CA LEU A 2 4.90 16.78 -11.55
C LEU A 2 3.40 16.89 -11.84
N PHE A 3 2.57 16.15 -11.08
CA PHE A 3 1.12 16.08 -11.26
C PHE A 3 0.37 17.38 -10.88
N GLY A 4 1.00 18.28 -10.13
CA GLY A 4 0.44 19.61 -9.88
C GLY A 4 0.63 20.59 -11.04
N LYS A 5 1.48 20.26 -12.03
CA LYS A 5 1.78 21.11 -13.19
C LYS A 5 1.13 20.63 -14.49
N TYR A 6 0.91 19.31 -14.60
CA TYR A 6 0.41 18.68 -15.81
C TYR A 6 -0.78 17.78 -15.49
N ALA A 7 -1.95 18.14 -16.02
CA ALA A 7 -3.15 17.33 -15.91
C ALA A 7 -3.10 16.15 -16.89
N THR A 8 -3.61 14.99 -16.46
CA THR A 8 -3.73 13.80 -17.31
C THR A 8 -4.96 13.01 -16.94
N GLU A 9 -5.73 12.55 -17.93
CA GLU A 9 -6.92 11.71 -17.74
C GLU A 9 -6.57 10.23 -17.53
N LYS A 10 -5.29 9.86 -17.64
CA LYS A 10 -4.84 8.48 -17.49
C LYS A 10 -4.84 8.04 -16.03
N LYS A 11 -4.93 6.72 -15.81
CA LYS A 11 -4.65 6.10 -14.51
C LYS A 11 -3.15 6.16 -14.23
N ILE A 12 -2.78 6.46 -12.99
CA ILE A 12 -1.39 6.63 -12.56
C ILE A 12 -1.06 5.66 -11.43
N GLY A 13 0.00 4.88 -11.62
CA GLY A 13 0.61 4.05 -10.58
C GLY A 13 1.55 4.88 -9.72
N ILE A 14 1.30 4.94 -8.41
CA ILE A 14 2.20 5.56 -7.45
C ILE A 14 2.80 4.48 -6.56
N GLY A 15 4.12 4.37 -6.62
CA GLY A 15 4.93 3.56 -5.71
C GLY A 15 4.91 4.14 -4.30
N VAL A 16 4.51 3.33 -3.32
CA VAL A 16 4.47 3.71 -1.89
C VAL A 16 5.19 2.71 -1.00
N ILE A 17 5.92 1.77 -1.62
CA ILE A 17 6.72 0.74 -0.97
C ILE A 17 8.07 0.73 -1.66
N SER A 18 9.13 0.87 -0.86
CA SER A 18 10.49 0.80 -1.36
C SER A 18 10.89 -0.66 -1.58
N HIS A 19 11.38 -0.94 -2.78
CA HIS A 19 11.98 -2.23 -3.11
C HIS A 19 13.48 -2.30 -2.82
N CYS A 20 14.11 -1.20 -2.39
CA CYS A 20 15.57 -1.10 -2.24
C CYS A 20 16.07 -1.44 -0.84
N ASN A 21 15.18 -1.79 0.10
CA ASN A 21 15.56 -2.10 1.47
C ASN A 21 14.70 -3.23 2.05
N THR A 22 15.16 -3.77 3.16
CA THR A 22 14.56 -4.90 3.86
C THR A 22 13.53 -4.49 4.92
N VAL A 23 13.36 -3.19 5.17
CA VAL A 23 12.44 -2.66 6.18
C VAL A 23 11.03 -2.71 5.64
N VAL A 24 10.12 -3.42 6.30
CA VAL A 24 8.69 -3.38 5.95
C VAL A 24 8.12 -2.04 6.41
N GLU A 25 7.51 -1.31 5.48
CA GLU A 25 6.91 -0.01 5.75
C GLU A 25 5.73 -0.13 6.72
N PRO A 26 5.58 0.78 7.69
CA PRO A 26 4.36 0.86 8.49
C PRO A 26 3.14 1.22 7.62
N PRO A 27 1.95 0.63 7.86
CA PRO A 27 0.73 0.99 7.14
C PRO A 27 0.42 2.50 7.14
N GLU A 28 0.74 3.21 8.23
CA GLU A 28 0.54 4.65 8.37
C GLU A 28 1.49 5.45 7.47
N HIS A 29 2.69 4.94 7.21
CA HIS A 29 3.62 5.52 6.26
C HIS A 29 3.06 5.42 4.84
N VAL A 30 2.57 4.23 4.47
CA VAL A 30 1.89 3.98 3.18
C VAL A 30 0.69 4.91 3.02
N ALA A 31 -0.21 4.96 4.01
CA ALA A 31 -1.39 5.82 3.99
C ALA A 31 -1.04 7.30 3.80
N ARG A 32 0.00 7.79 4.48
CA ARG A 32 0.48 9.17 4.31
C ARG A 32 0.95 9.47 2.88
N LEU A 33 1.65 8.54 2.22
CA LEU A 33 2.06 8.71 0.83
C LEU A 33 0.85 8.70 -0.12
N ILE A 34 -0.14 7.83 0.13
CA ILE A 34 -1.38 7.79 -0.65
C ILE A 34 -2.16 9.10 -0.50
N ARG A 35 -2.33 9.64 0.72
CA ARG A 35 -3.00 10.93 0.94
C ARG A 35 -2.32 12.06 0.16
N ARG A 36 -0.99 12.08 0.16
CA ARG A 36 -0.22 13.04 -0.64
C ARG A 36 -0.44 12.88 -2.14
N ALA A 37 -0.60 11.66 -2.64
CA ALA A 37 -0.94 11.42 -4.04
C ALA A 37 -2.35 11.92 -4.38
N LEU A 38 -3.30 11.74 -3.46
CA LEU A 38 -4.70 12.17 -3.61
C LEU A 38 -4.87 13.70 -3.67
N GLU A 39 -3.91 14.49 -3.19
CA GLU A 39 -3.88 15.95 -3.40
C GLU A 39 -3.82 16.33 -4.89
N TYR A 40 -3.32 15.44 -5.76
CA TYR A 40 -3.06 15.72 -7.17
C TYR A 40 -3.75 14.75 -8.14
N ILE A 41 -4.07 13.54 -7.70
CA ILE A 41 -4.65 12.48 -8.53
C ILE A 41 -5.96 12.05 -7.88
N PRO A 42 -7.10 12.14 -8.56
CA PRO A 42 -8.35 11.76 -7.93
C PRO A 42 -8.42 10.23 -7.72
N PRO A 43 -9.19 9.77 -6.71
CA PRO A 43 -9.18 8.38 -6.27
C PRO A 43 -9.41 7.34 -7.37
N GLU A 44 -10.31 7.61 -8.32
CA GLU A 44 -10.66 6.70 -9.42
C GLU A 44 -9.53 6.49 -10.45
N ARG A 45 -8.52 7.36 -10.43
CA ARG A 45 -7.34 7.29 -11.30
C ARG A 45 -6.07 6.85 -10.57
N LEU A 46 -6.07 6.79 -9.25
CA LEU A 46 -4.90 6.40 -8.48
C LEU A 46 -4.79 4.88 -8.35
N VAL A 47 -3.70 4.32 -8.85
CA VAL A 47 -3.30 2.93 -8.62
C VAL A 47 -2.15 2.93 -7.62
N VAL A 48 -2.33 2.22 -6.51
CA VAL A 48 -1.31 2.12 -5.46
C VAL A 48 -0.42 0.91 -5.74
N THR A 49 0.89 1.12 -5.83
CA THR A 49 1.86 0.07 -6.21
C THR A 49 3.11 0.10 -5.35
N THR A 50 4.03 -0.83 -5.61
CA THR A 50 5.42 -0.71 -5.19
C THR A 50 6.18 0.20 -6.15
N ASP A 51 7.33 0.72 -5.73
CA ASP A 51 8.22 1.55 -6.58
C ASP A 51 8.75 0.76 -7.78
N CYS A 52 9.08 -0.52 -7.58
CA CYS A 52 9.48 -1.47 -8.62
C CYS A 52 9.17 -2.91 -8.16
N GLY A 53 9.60 -3.90 -8.96
CA GLY A 53 9.53 -5.31 -8.58
C GLY A 53 10.60 -5.70 -7.55
N PHE A 54 10.30 -6.70 -6.73
CA PHE A 54 11.19 -7.18 -5.67
C PHE A 54 12.35 -8.09 -6.13
N GLY A 55 12.42 -8.40 -7.43
CA GLY A 55 13.40 -9.36 -7.95
C GLY A 55 14.83 -8.84 -8.04
N ARG A 56 15.01 -7.54 -8.32
CA ARG A 56 16.34 -6.98 -8.64
C ARG A 56 17.23 -6.81 -7.42
N GLU A 57 16.66 -6.43 -6.27
CA GLU A 57 17.40 -6.06 -5.06
C GLU A 57 17.55 -7.23 -4.06
N GLY A 58 17.30 -8.46 -4.51
CA GLY A 58 17.50 -9.66 -3.69
C GLY A 58 16.58 -9.76 -2.47
N LEU A 59 15.41 -9.10 -2.47
CA LEU A 59 14.49 -9.19 -1.33
C LEU A 59 14.01 -10.62 -1.15
N SER A 60 14.10 -11.11 0.09
CA SER A 60 13.52 -12.40 0.43
C SER A 60 12.02 -12.39 0.17
N ARG A 61 11.48 -13.53 -0.29
CA ARG A 61 10.04 -13.71 -0.51
C ARG A 61 9.21 -13.33 0.73
N ARG A 62 9.75 -13.58 1.93
CA ARG A 62 9.08 -13.25 3.20
C ARG A 62 8.96 -11.73 3.39
N ILE A 63 10.03 -10.98 3.15
CA ILE A 63 10.00 -9.51 3.28
C ILE A 63 9.07 -8.92 2.21
N ALA A 64 9.20 -9.37 0.95
CA ALA A 64 8.32 -8.95 -0.13
C ALA A 64 6.84 -9.20 0.19
N TYR A 65 6.52 -10.35 0.78
CA TYR A 65 5.16 -10.67 1.22
C TYR A 65 4.64 -9.67 2.26
N TYR A 66 5.40 -9.39 3.32
CA TYR A 66 4.96 -8.45 4.35
C TYR A 66 4.91 -6.99 3.87
N LYS A 67 5.75 -6.61 2.90
CA LYS A 67 5.61 -5.33 2.20
C LYS A 67 4.30 -5.23 1.41
N CYS A 68 3.87 -6.31 0.75
CA CYS A 68 2.55 -6.36 0.12
C CYS A 68 1.40 -6.30 1.14
N VAL A 69 1.56 -6.92 2.31
CA VAL A 69 0.59 -6.81 3.41
C VAL A 69 0.48 -5.35 3.85
N ALA A 70 1.61 -4.69 4.13
CA ALA A 70 1.64 -3.27 4.51
C ALA A 70 1.04 -2.35 3.44
N LEU A 71 1.29 -2.62 2.15
CA LEU A 71 0.69 -1.90 1.03
C LEU A 71 -0.84 -1.89 1.13
N VAL A 72 -1.45 -3.07 1.33
CA VAL A 72 -2.90 -3.20 1.36
C VAL A 72 -3.49 -2.66 2.66
N GLU A 73 -2.87 -2.92 3.81
CA GLU A 73 -3.30 -2.36 5.10
C GLU A 73 -3.27 -0.82 5.08
N GLY A 74 -2.19 -0.22 4.58
CA GLY A 74 -2.10 1.24 4.43
C GLY A 74 -3.10 1.80 3.43
N THR A 75 -3.40 1.06 2.35
CA THR A 75 -4.47 1.41 1.42
C THR A 75 -5.85 1.35 2.08
N ASN A 76 -6.10 0.37 2.95
CA ASN A 76 -7.37 0.23 3.66
C ASN A 76 -7.64 1.39 4.63
N ILE A 77 -6.62 1.93 5.29
CA ILE A 77 -6.74 3.15 6.10
C ILE A 77 -7.37 4.28 5.27
N VAL A 78 -6.82 4.54 4.08
CA VAL A 78 -7.33 5.59 3.20
C VAL A 78 -8.69 5.24 2.61
N ARG A 79 -8.93 3.96 2.26
CA ARG A 79 -10.25 3.52 1.77
C ARG A 79 -11.35 3.75 2.80
N ARG A 80 -11.07 3.48 4.08
CA ARG A 80 -11.99 3.76 5.19
C ARG A 80 -12.29 5.25 5.31
N GLU A 81 -11.27 6.10 5.20
CA GLU A 81 -11.42 7.56 5.20
C GLU A 81 -12.30 8.06 4.03
N LEU A 82 -12.17 7.41 2.86
CA LEU A 82 -12.97 7.71 1.67
C LEU A 82 -14.37 7.05 1.68
N GLY A 83 -14.69 6.21 2.67
CA GLY A 83 -15.95 5.48 2.72
C GLY A 83 -16.13 4.43 1.63
N VAL A 84 -15.05 3.89 1.06
CA VAL A 84 -15.07 2.86 0.02
C VAL A 84 -14.67 1.48 0.57
N PRO A 85 -15.04 0.37 -0.11
CA PRO A 85 -14.79 -0.97 0.40
C PRO A 85 -13.30 -1.28 0.64
N GLU A 86 -12.98 -1.78 1.83
CA GLU A 86 -11.66 -2.28 2.21
C GLU A 86 -11.37 -3.64 1.55
N ALA A 87 -10.09 -3.94 1.29
CA ALA A 87 -9.64 -5.24 0.82
C ALA A 87 -9.30 -6.15 2.00
N ARG A 88 -9.77 -7.40 2.00
CA ARG A 88 -9.41 -8.37 3.04
C ARG A 88 -7.92 -8.75 2.94
N VAL A 89 -7.19 -8.57 4.04
CA VAL A 89 -5.79 -8.99 4.15
C VAL A 89 -5.68 -10.19 5.08
N ARG A 90 -5.52 -11.39 4.51
CA ARG A 90 -5.51 -12.65 5.29
C ARG A 90 -4.40 -12.67 6.35
N ALA A 91 -3.22 -12.12 6.04
CA ALA A 91 -2.11 -12.07 6.99
C ALA A 91 -2.42 -11.23 8.24
N ALA A 92 -3.30 -10.23 8.11
CA ALA A 92 -3.69 -9.33 9.18
C ALA A 92 -5.00 -9.75 9.88
N ASP A 93 -5.61 -10.88 9.48
CA ASP A 93 -6.87 -11.37 10.06
C ASP A 93 -6.61 -12.10 11.38
N PRO A 94 -6.97 -11.53 12.55
CA PRO A 94 -6.61 -12.12 13.85
C PRO A 94 -7.22 -13.49 14.07
N ARG A 95 -8.35 -13.80 13.43
CA ARG A 95 -9.02 -15.11 13.50
C ARG A 95 -8.22 -16.24 12.85
N LEU A 96 -7.20 -15.91 12.06
CA LEU A 96 -6.32 -16.87 11.41
C LEU A 96 -4.99 -17.05 12.16
N TRP A 97 -4.78 -16.30 13.25
CA TRP A 97 -3.59 -16.43 14.06
C TRP A 97 -3.71 -17.67 14.96
N PHE A 98 -2.61 -18.37 15.17
CA PHE A 98 -2.58 -19.55 16.05
C PHE A 98 -3.05 -19.27 17.48
N ALA A 99 -3.02 -18.00 17.91
CA ALA A 99 -3.45 -17.53 19.23
C ALA A 99 -4.91 -17.05 19.30
N SER A 100 -5.75 -17.35 18.30
CA SER A 100 -7.15 -16.91 18.27
C SER A 100 -8.13 -17.81 19.04
N GLY A 101 -7.61 -18.80 19.78
CA GLY A 101 -8.37 -19.50 20.80
C GLY A 101 -8.48 -18.64 22.06
N ALA A 102 -9.70 -18.34 22.47
CA ALA A 102 -9.97 -17.96 23.85
C ALA A 102 -9.74 -19.21 24.72
N ASP A 103 -8.57 -19.27 25.36
CA ASP A 103 -8.36 -19.98 26.62
C ASP A 103 -8.23 -18.93 27.73
#